data_AF-A0A176EZ57-F1
#
_entry.id   AF-A0A176EZ57-F1
#
_cell.length_a   1.000
_cell.length_b   1.000
_cell.length_c   1.000
_cell.angle_alpha   90.00
_cell.angle_beta   90.00
_cell.angle_gamma   90.00
#
_symmetry.space_group_name_H-M   'P 1'
#
loop_
_entity.id
_entity.type
_entity.pdbx_description
1 polymer ?
#
loop_
_entity_poly.entity_id
_entity_poly.type
_entity_poly.pdbx_seq_one_letter_code
_entity_poly.pdbx_strand_id
1 'polypeptide(L)'
;MQYDSQGRLGHLAAIKRAKLAAAREADDYAQELRDRLRREEQRRAQLADEAVFRPADVAKQIAAVDEKIAAIRTEKANHEKERERLAAELQAAGGAYGAALRFAKEKGLPVPYDADEGSHQQNSEVA
;
A
#
# COMPACT_ATOMS: atom_id res chain seq x y z
N MET A 1 31.35 -21.88 1.83
CA MET A 1 30.07 -21.48 2.48
C MET A 1 29.85 -19.95 2.52
N GLN A 2 30.88 -19.08 2.44
CA GLN A 2 30.71 -17.62 2.52
C GLN A 2 29.88 -16.97 1.38
N TYR A 3 29.88 -17.55 0.16
CA TYR A 3 29.08 -17.04 -0.97
C TYR A 3 27.56 -17.25 -0.77
N ASP A 4 27.16 -18.23 0.04
CA ASP A 4 25.75 -18.56 0.28
C ASP A 4 25.08 -17.53 1.21
N SER A 5 25.80 -17.02 2.22
CA SER A 5 25.24 -16.04 3.17
C SER A 5 24.98 -14.68 2.53
N GLN A 6 25.86 -14.19 1.65
CA GLN A 6 25.63 -12.95 0.90
C GLN A 6 24.46 -13.09 -0.08
N GLY A 7 24.39 -14.20 -0.81
CA GLY A 7 23.28 -14.48 -1.74
C GLY A 7 21.93 -14.49 -1.02
N ARG A 8 21.84 -15.22 0.11
CA ARG A 8 20.61 -15.27 0.93
C ARG A 8 20.21 -13.89 1.47
N LEU A 9 21.17 -13.09 1.95
CA LEU A 9 20.86 -11.73 2.43
C LEU A 9 20.38 -10.81 1.30
N GLY A 10 21.00 -10.91 0.11
CA GLY A 10 20.57 -10.22 -1.09
C GLY A 10 19.16 -10.61 -1.53
N HIS A 11 18.81 -11.90 -1.47
CA HIS A 11 17.45 -12.36 -1.74
C HIS A 11 16.43 -11.81 -0.73
N LEU A 12 16.74 -11.80 0.56
CA LEU A 12 15.87 -11.21 1.58
C LEU A 12 15.67 -9.70 1.36
N ALA A 13 16.73 -8.98 0.97
CA ALA A 13 16.65 -7.57 0.60
C ALA A 13 15.73 -7.35 -0.63
N ALA A 14 15.85 -8.22 -1.65
CA ALA A 14 14.99 -8.17 -2.84
C ALA A 14 13.52 -8.43 -2.48
N ILE A 15 13.23 -9.42 -1.63
CA ILE A 15 11.88 -9.71 -1.14
C ILE A 15 11.32 -8.49 -0.40
N LYS A 16 12.08 -7.90 0.53
CA LYS A 16 11.66 -6.69 1.26
C LYS A 16 11.31 -5.55 0.29
N ARG A 17 12.15 -5.29 -0.72
CA ARG A 17 11.90 -4.26 -1.74
C ARG A 17 10.64 -4.53 -2.55
N ALA A 18 10.42 -5.77 -2.97
CA ALA A 18 9.22 -6.16 -3.71
C ALA A 18 7.95 -5.96 -2.85
N LYS A 19 7.99 -6.33 -1.57
CA LYS A 19 6.86 -6.11 -0.64
C LYS A 19 6.61 -4.62 -0.37
N LEU A 20 7.67 -3.82 -0.30
CA LEU A 20 7.53 -2.37 -0.15
C LEU A 20 6.87 -1.73 -1.38
N ALA A 21 7.25 -2.16 -2.58
CA ALA A 21 6.61 -1.70 -3.82
C ALA A 21 5.12 -2.07 -3.86
N ALA A 22 4.79 -3.32 -3.55
CA ALA A 22 3.39 -3.77 -3.49
C ALA A 22 2.56 -2.99 -2.44
N ALA A 23 3.14 -2.67 -1.27
CA ALA A 23 2.47 -1.85 -0.27
C ALA A 23 2.19 -0.42 -0.79
N ARG A 24 3.14 0.20 -1.50
CA ARG A 24 2.95 1.52 -2.12
C ARG A 24 1.87 1.51 -3.19
N GLU A 25 1.88 0.51 -4.07
CA GLU A 25 0.83 0.35 -5.09
C GLU A 25 -0.55 0.19 -4.45
N ALA A 26 -0.65 -0.54 -3.33
CA ALA A 26 -1.89 -0.67 -2.59
C ALA A 26 -2.35 0.66 -1.97
N ASP A 27 -1.44 1.48 -1.46
CA ASP A 27 -1.75 2.81 -0.94
C ASP A 27 -2.22 3.78 -2.04
N ASP A 28 -1.55 3.77 -3.19
CA ASP A 28 -1.94 4.57 -4.37
C ASP A 28 -3.35 4.19 -4.85
N TYR A 29 -3.64 2.89 -4.93
CA TYR A 29 -4.99 2.43 -5.31
C TYR A 29 -6.05 2.79 -4.26
N ALA A 30 -5.70 2.74 -2.96
CA ALA A 30 -6.60 3.18 -1.91
C ALA A 30 -6.92 4.68 -2.03
N GLN A 31 -5.95 5.49 -2.44
CA GLN A 31 -6.16 6.91 -2.72
C GLN A 31 -7.07 7.12 -3.94
N GLU A 32 -6.86 6.36 -5.02
CA GLU A 32 -7.72 6.40 -6.21
C GLU A 32 -9.18 6.08 -5.87
N LEU A 33 -9.42 5.05 -5.06
CA LEU A 33 -10.78 4.67 -4.63
C LEU A 33 -11.45 5.77 -3.78
N ARG A 34 -10.69 6.45 -2.92
CA ARG A 34 -11.20 7.61 -2.15
C ARG A 34 -11.61 8.75 -3.07
N ASP A 35 -10.79 9.04 -4.07
CA ASP A 35 -11.06 10.12 -5.02
C ASP A 35 -12.23 9.78 -5.94
N ARG A 36 -12.33 8.53 -6.40
CA ARG A 36 -13.50 8.01 -7.14
C ARG A 36 -14.78 8.11 -6.31
N LEU A 37 -14.75 7.68 -5.05
CA LEU A 37 -15.89 7.76 -4.15
C LEU A 37 -16.34 9.22 -3.95
N ARG A 38 -15.39 10.12 -3.68
CA ARG A 38 -15.67 11.56 -3.52
C ARG A 38 -16.35 12.15 -4.77
N ARG A 39 -15.87 11.81 -5.97
CA ARG A 39 -16.46 12.29 -7.24
C ARG A 39 -17.90 11.82 -7.40
N GLU A 40 -18.19 10.55 -7.12
CA GLU A 40 -19.56 10.02 -7.23
C GLU A 40 -20.47 10.59 -6.12
N GLU A 41 -19.98 10.79 -4.90
CA GLU A 41 -20.74 11.44 -3.82
C GLU A 41 -21.07 12.91 -4.16
N GLN A 42 -20.13 13.64 -4.76
CA GLN A 42 -20.38 14.99 -5.28
C GLN A 42 -21.41 14.99 -6.41
N ARG A 43 -21.30 14.05 -7.36
CA ARG A 43 -22.28 13.88 -8.44
C ARG A 43 -23.68 13.58 -7.89
N ARG A 44 -23.77 12.73 -6.87
CA ARG A 44 -25.03 12.41 -6.19
C ARG A 44 -25.64 13.66 -5.55
N ALA A 45 -24.83 14.48 -4.89
CA ALA A 45 -25.29 15.74 -4.29
C ALA A 45 -25.84 16.71 -5.34
N GLN A 46 -25.14 16.89 -6.47
CA GLN A 46 -25.61 17.72 -7.58
C GLN A 46 -26.95 17.24 -8.15
N LEU A 47 -27.11 15.92 -8.32
CA LEU A 47 -28.37 15.33 -8.78
C LEU A 47 -29.50 15.49 -7.74
N ALA A 48 -29.17 15.46 -6.45
CA ALA A 48 -30.14 15.71 -5.37
C ALA A 48 -30.63 17.16 -5.38
N ASP A 49 -29.74 18.13 -5.65
CA ASP A 49 -30.11 19.53 -5.83
C ASP A 49 -31.01 19.72 -7.08
N GLU A 50 -30.71 19.02 -8.18
CA GLU A 50 -31.55 19.04 -9.39
C GLU A 50 -32.92 18.38 -9.17
N ALA A 51 -33.00 17.35 -8.31
CA ALA A 51 -34.23 16.65 -7.98
C ALA A 51 -35.30 17.54 -7.35
N VAL A 52 -34.90 18.66 -6.72
CA VAL A 52 -35.80 19.67 -6.18
C VAL A 52 -36.68 20.27 -7.29
N PHE A 53 -36.14 20.38 -8.51
CA PHE A 53 -36.83 21.00 -9.66
C PHE A 53 -37.39 19.97 -10.64
N ARG A 54 -36.74 18.81 -10.80
CA ARG A 54 -37.12 17.76 -11.78
C ARG A 54 -36.98 16.35 -11.23
N PRO A 55 -37.78 15.96 -10.23
CA PRO A 55 -37.58 14.71 -9.49
C PRO A 55 -37.71 13.45 -10.35
N ALA A 56 -38.65 13.43 -11.30
CA ALA A 56 -38.88 12.26 -12.16
C ALA A 56 -37.72 11.97 -13.12
N ASP A 57 -37.03 13.02 -13.59
CA ASP A 57 -35.97 12.92 -14.59
C ASP A 57 -34.64 12.45 -13.98
N VAL A 58 -34.41 12.75 -12.70
CA VAL A 58 -33.14 12.45 -12.03
C VAL A 58 -33.19 11.22 -11.13
N ALA A 59 -34.37 10.71 -10.78
CA ALA A 59 -34.51 9.54 -9.88
C ALA A 59 -33.71 8.31 -10.37
N LYS A 60 -33.78 8.01 -11.68
CA LYS A 60 -33.00 6.90 -12.28
C LYS A 60 -31.49 7.16 -12.24
N GLN A 61 -31.08 8.41 -12.38
CA GLN A 61 -29.67 8.80 -12.35
C GLN A 61 -29.10 8.69 -10.94
N ILE A 62 -29.86 9.13 -9.93
CA ILE A 62 -29.49 9.00 -8.52
C ILE A 62 -29.32 7.51 -8.16
N ALA A 63 -30.27 6.65 -8.55
CA ALA A 63 -30.17 5.22 -8.31
C ALA A 63 -28.90 4.60 -8.93
N ALA A 64 -28.58 4.97 -10.18
CA ALA A 64 -27.37 4.49 -10.85
C ALA A 64 -26.07 4.99 -10.17
N VAL A 65 -26.06 6.21 -9.63
CA VAL A 65 -24.92 6.72 -8.85
C VAL A 65 -24.81 6.02 -7.51
N ASP A 66 -25.94 5.72 -6.85
CA ASP A 66 -25.96 4.98 -5.58
C ASP A 66 -25.41 3.56 -5.74
N GLU A 67 -25.74 2.87 -6.84
CA GLU A 67 -25.15 1.58 -7.18
C GLU A 67 -23.63 1.67 -7.37
N LYS A 68 -23.14 2.71 -8.05
CA LYS A 68 -21.68 2.94 -8.22
C LYS A 68 -20.99 3.21 -6.90
N ILE A 69 -21.58 4.05 -6.04
CA ILE A 69 -21.05 4.34 -4.71
C ILE A 69 -20.98 3.06 -3.88
N ALA A 70 -22.03 2.24 -3.90
CA ALA A 70 -22.05 0.95 -3.22
C ALA A 70 -20.94 0.02 -3.72
N ALA A 71 -20.78 -0.10 -5.05
CA ALA A 71 -19.72 -0.91 -5.65
C ALA A 71 -18.32 -0.44 -5.24
N ILE A 72 -18.05 0.88 -5.28
CA ILE A 72 -16.76 1.45 -4.85
C ILE A 72 -16.51 1.21 -3.36
N ARG A 73 -17.54 1.28 -2.51
CA ARG A 73 -17.42 0.99 -1.07
C ARG A 73 -17.06 -0.47 -0.82
N THR A 74 -17.69 -1.41 -1.54
CA THR A 74 -17.34 -2.84 -1.47
C THR A 74 -15.91 -3.08 -1.93
N GLU A 75 -15.52 -2.47 -3.06
CA GLU A 75 -14.17 -2.55 -3.59
C GLU A 75 -13.13 -2.01 -2.59
N LYS A 76 -13.40 -0.85 -1.99
CA LYS A 76 -12.54 -0.25 -0.95
C LYS A 76 -12.40 -1.16 0.26
N ALA A 77 -13.48 -1.78 0.75
CA ALA A 77 -13.42 -2.69 1.88
C ALA A 77 -12.59 -3.95 1.59
N ASN A 78 -12.67 -4.47 0.35
CA ASN A 78 -11.83 -5.59 -0.09
C ASN A 78 -10.36 -5.17 -0.18
N HIS A 79 -10.10 -3.99 -0.72
CA HIS A 79 -8.74 -3.47 -0.85
C HIS A 79 -8.09 -3.11 0.49
N GLU A 80 -8.87 -2.68 1.49
CA GLU A 80 -8.37 -2.48 2.85
C GLU A 80 -7.83 -3.77 3.47
N LYS A 81 -8.52 -4.90 3.26
CA LYS A 81 -8.03 -6.22 3.70
C LYS A 81 -6.74 -6.60 2.99
N GLU A 82 -6.64 -6.34 1.70
CA GLU A 82 -5.42 -6.62 0.93
C GLU A 82 -4.25 -5.75 1.38
N ARG A 83 -4.50 -4.46 1.67
CA ARG A 83 -3.50 -3.56 2.22
C ARG A 83 -3.00 -4.04 3.58
N GLU A 84 -3.89 -4.48 4.46
CA GLU A 84 -3.52 -5.06 5.76
C GLU A 84 -2.64 -6.32 5.59
N ARG A 85 -3.00 -7.19 4.65
CA ARG A 85 -2.19 -8.37 4.30
C ARG A 85 -0.79 -7.97 3.81
N LEU A 86 -0.71 -7.03 2.87
CA LEU A 86 0.56 -6.54 2.32
C LEU A 86 1.42 -5.84 3.38
N ALA A 87 0.82 -5.09 4.29
CA ALA A 87 1.52 -4.47 5.41
C ALA A 87 2.12 -5.51 6.36
N ALA A 88 1.37 -6.57 6.68
CA ALA A 88 1.88 -7.68 7.48
C ALA A 88 3.01 -8.44 6.77
N GLU A 89 2.88 -8.68 5.46
CA GLU A 89 3.93 -9.32 4.65
C GLU A 89 5.21 -8.46 4.59
N LEU A 90 5.07 -7.13 4.45
CA LEU A 90 6.19 -6.19 4.47
C LEU A 90 6.87 -6.18 5.84
N GLN A 91 6.10 -6.16 6.93
CA GLN A 91 6.64 -6.20 8.28
C GLN A 91 7.42 -7.51 8.53
N ALA A 92 6.87 -8.65 8.10
CA ALA A 92 7.54 -9.94 8.21
C ALA A 92 8.84 -9.98 7.39
N ALA A 93 8.82 -9.49 6.14
CA ALA A 93 10.01 -9.41 5.30
C ALA A 93 11.07 -8.46 5.87
N GLY A 94 10.65 -7.31 6.41
CA GLY A 94 11.52 -6.35 7.09
C GLY A 94 12.16 -6.92 8.35
N GLY A 95 11.39 -7.65 9.16
CA GLY A 95 11.87 -8.34 10.36
C GLY A 95 12.87 -9.45 10.03
N ALA A 96 12.57 -10.30 9.05
CA ALA A 96 13.46 -11.37 8.60
C ALA A 96 14.79 -10.83 8.04
N TYR A 97 14.71 -9.82 7.18
CA TYR A 97 15.90 -9.15 6.64
C TYR A 97 16.72 -8.47 7.75
N GLY A 98 16.07 -7.74 8.65
CA GLY A 98 16.74 -7.05 9.76
C GLY A 98 17.42 -8.03 10.73
N ALA A 99 16.78 -9.15 11.04
CA ALA A 99 17.36 -10.20 11.88
C ALA A 99 18.57 -10.87 11.19
N ALA A 100 18.44 -11.20 9.90
CA ALA A 100 19.54 -11.79 9.12
C ALA A 100 20.73 -10.83 8.99
N LEU A 101 20.47 -9.53 8.80
CA LEU A 101 21.50 -8.50 8.72
C LEU A 101 22.24 -8.35 10.05
N ARG A 102 21.52 -8.28 11.18
CA ARG A 102 22.14 -8.23 12.51
C ARG A 102 23.01 -9.45 12.77
N PHE A 103 22.49 -10.65 12.49
CA PHE A 103 23.25 -11.89 12.63
C PHE A 103 24.52 -11.89 11.76
N ALA A 104 24.43 -11.43 10.51
CA ALA A 104 25.61 -11.33 9.65
C ALA A 104 26.67 -10.40 10.23
N LYS A 105 26.27 -9.22 10.73
CA LYS A 105 27.16 -8.26 11.39
C LYS A 105 27.80 -8.85 12.66
N GLU A 106 27.00 -9.47 13.53
CA GLU A 106 27.48 -10.10 14.78
C GLU A 106 28.46 -11.25 14.55
N LYS A 107 28.31 -11.99 13.44
CA LYS A 107 29.17 -13.12 13.09
C LYS A 107 30.35 -12.74 12.18
N GLY A 108 30.52 -11.46 11.86
CA GLY A 108 31.55 -11.01 10.92
C GLY A 108 31.38 -11.62 9.52
N LEU A 109 30.15 -11.98 9.15
CA LEU A 109 29.84 -12.50 7.83
C LEU A 109 29.82 -11.34 6.82
N PRO A 110 30.23 -11.60 5.57
CA PRO A 110 30.23 -10.56 4.55
C PRO A 110 28.80 -10.09 4.26
N VAL A 111 28.61 -8.78 4.24
CA VAL A 111 27.32 -8.08 4.01
C VAL A 111 27.37 -7.47 2.60
N PRO A 112 26.27 -7.46 1.82
CA PRO A 112 26.20 -6.73 0.56
C PRO A 112 26.43 -5.24 0.77
N TYR A 113 27.13 -4.58 -0.15
CA TYR A 113 27.47 -3.15 -0.06
C TYR A 113 26.21 -2.26 0.13
N ASP A 114 25.15 -2.52 -0.65
CA ASP A 114 23.87 -1.82 -0.57
C ASP A 114 23.12 -2.01 0.77
N ALA A 115 23.49 -3.01 1.56
CA ALA A 115 22.85 -3.30 2.85
C ALA A 115 23.49 -2.53 4.01
N ASP A 116 24.71 -2.04 3.85
CA ASP A 116 25.45 -1.32 4.90
C ASP A 116 25.13 0.19 4.91
N GLU A 117 24.78 0.77 3.75
CA GLU A 117 24.37 2.17 3.61
C GLU A 117 23.03 2.47 4.33
N GLY A 118 22.15 1.47 4.45
CA GLY A 118 20.88 1.60 5.16
C GLY A 118 21.01 1.84 6.67
N SER A 119 22.17 1.54 7.27
CA SER A 119 22.46 1.91 8.67
C SER A 119 22.94 3.35 8.84
N HIS A 120 23.39 4.02 7.77
CA HIS A 120 23.89 5.38 7.83
C HIS A 120 22.82 6.44 7.52
N GLN A 121 21.75 6.10 6.82
CA GLN A 121 20.67 7.04 6.49
C GLN A 121 19.62 7.24 7.60
N GLN A 122 19.57 6.39 8.64
CA GLN A 122 18.62 6.60 9.76
C GLN A 122 19.08 7.66 10.77
N ASN A 123 20.31 8.17 10.69
CA ASN A 123 20.82 9.19 11.60
C ASN A 123 20.80 10.62 11.03
N SER A 124 20.33 10.84 9.79
CA SER A 124 20.37 12.16 9.15
C SER A 124 19.02 12.88 9.00
N GLU A 125 17.91 12.31 9.49
CA GLU A 125 16.59 12.98 9.49
C GLU A 125 16.17 13.56 10.86
N VAL A 126 17.12 13.70 11.81
CA VAL A 126 16.87 14.42 13.06
C VAL A 126 18.04 15.35 13.35
N ALA A 127 18.07 16.49 12.67
CA ALA A 127 18.88 17.66 13.04
C ALA A 127 18.15 18.94 12.63
#